data_AF-A0A142LHP5-F1
#
_entry.id   AF-A0A142LHP5-F1
#
_cell.length_a   1.000
_cell.length_b   1.000
_cell.length_c   1.000
_cell.angle_alpha   90.00
_cell.angle_beta   90.00
_cell.angle_gamma   90.00
#
_symmetry.space_group_name_H-M   'P 1'
#
loop_
_entity.id
_entity.type
_entity.pdbx_description
1 polymer ?
#
loop_
_entity_poly.entity_id
_entity_poly.type
_entity_poly.pdbx_seq_one_letter_code
_entity_poly.pdbx_strand_id
1 'polypeptide(L)'
;MIIETYNAKDIFTVEQLKPLNGNPDWANLKIESVGGLAPPDVRGPGIYGIFFRERLIYIGKFLGTRAHICGGNVCSMRWAKHIGTLSLRDRRISFSNKAITMIRDQCAKEPPFDDIIRASEHPIPVVTDDRGRVSSFNRACFAAEHWDFFTTLADARGLVDFRLLYVKLDDAEIHGRDNLRQIIGEAETKLIAALRPRCNKETNIGASRDVGLEDARQSIENELRARLGPIDPTCGFDASDEATTAPIDHPARRPLGNAGATPNTDDQGGAGPPPIAQIEVADEDPNCEAAFFEKFDGNPDALNAVQAVIAAFDAVADAYVQFTCSEGGDLRIRSTAGPRTFFNVATLFWQPSLQRFRSEILLPPQRSLEIGAATALPNYPGNTLPTRATFQLADAAAVIPAAFVGAATLYRNQQGH
;
A
#
# COMPACT_ATOMS: atom_id res chain seq x y z
N MET A 1 4.26 -24.64 -9.11
CA MET A 1 3.26 -23.65 -8.67
C MET A 1 2.46 -24.18 -7.51
N ILE A 2 2.07 -23.27 -6.61
CA ILE A 2 1.13 -23.52 -5.51
C ILE A 2 -0.15 -22.74 -5.81
N ILE A 3 -1.31 -23.40 -5.69
CA ILE A 3 -2.62 -22.83 -6.01
C ILE A 3 -3.53 -22.98 -4.80
N GLU A 4 -3.97 -21.86 -4.25
CA GLU A 4 -4.80 -21.83 -3.04
C GLU A 4 -6.03 -20.94 -3.22
N THR A 5 -7.10 -21.27 -2.51
CA THR A 5 -8.31 -20.44 -2.46
C THR A 5 -8.73 -20.20 -1.01
N TYR A 6 -9.00 -18.94 -0.69
CA TYR A 6 -9.38 -18.50 0.65
C TYR A 6 -10.73 -17.80 0.62
N ASN A 7 -11.54 -17.99 1.67
CA ASN A 7 -12.68 -17.12 1.92
C ASN A 7 -12.21 -15.88 2.70
N ALA A 8 -12.62 -14.69 2.28
CA ALA A 8 -12.19 -13.45 2.90
C ALA A 8 -12.60 -13.35 4.37
N LYS A 9 -13.73 -13.95 4.77
CA LYS A 9 -14.21 -13.95 6.17
C LYS A 9 -13.23 -14.64 7.14
N ASP A 10 -12.46 -15.61 6.63
CA ASP A 10 -11.61 -16.47 7.45
C ASP A 10 -10.20 -15.88 7.63
N ILE A 11 -9.84 -14.89 6.81
CA ILE A 11 -8.48 -14.33 6.77
C ILE A 11 -8.42 -12.83 7.07
N PHE A 12 -9.57 -12.18 7.23
CA PHE A 12 -9.65 -10.76 7.60
C PHE A 12 -10.46 -10.52 8.87
N THR A 13 -10.06 -9.48 9.60
CA THR A 13 -10.90 -8.81 10.58
C THR A 13 -11.57 -7.59 9.94
N VAL A 14 -12.79 -7.31 10.37
CA VAL A 14 -13.51 -6.08 10.03
C VAL A 14 -13.96 -5.42 11.31
N GLU A 15 -13.57 -4.17 11.50
CA GLU A 15 -13.93 -3.36 12.65
C GLU A 15 -14.65 -2.09 12.18
N GLN A 16 -15.77 -1.75 12.81
CA GLN A 16 -16.43 -0.47 12.61
C GLN A 16 -15.76 0.59 13.48
N LEU A 17 -15.23 1.63 12.84
CA LEU A 17 -14.59 2.79 13.46
C LEU A 17 -15.32 4.06 13.05
N LYS A 18 -14.89 5.22 13.55
CA LYS A 18 -15.37 6.50 13.01
C LYS A 18 -14.76 6.74 11.62
N PRO A 19 -15.50 7.33 10.66
CA PRO A 19 -14.89 7.82 9.43
C PRO A 19 -13.77 8.82 9.78
N LEU A 20 -12.77 8.91 8.91
CA LEU A 20 -11.78 9.99 9.00
C LEU A 20 -12.48 11.33 8.70
N ASN A 21 -12.10 12.41 9.38
CA ASN A 21 -12.68 13.72 9.10
C ASN A 21 -12.55 14.07 7.61
N GLY A 22 -13.64 14.48 6.96
CA GLY A 22 -13.71 14.76 5.52
C GLY A 22 -14.02 13.55 4.63
N ASN A 23 -14.03 12.32 5.15
CA ASN A 23 -14.56 11.16 4.42
C ASN A 23 -16.08 11.02 4.60
N PRO A 24 -16.78 10.32 3.68
CA PRO A 24 -18.17 9.93 3.86
C PRO A 24 -18.41 9.09 5.13
N ASP A 25 -19.57 9.24 5.76
CA ASP A 25 -19.92 8.54 7.00
C ASP A 25 -19.92 7.01 6.88
N TRP A 26 -20.18 6.49 5.69
CA TRP A 26 -20.14 5.06 5.41
C TRP A 26 -18.72 4.50 5.21
N ALA A 27 -17.70 5.36 5.01
CA ALA A 27 -16.31 4.95 4.92
C ALA A 27 -15.73 4.81 6.33
N ASN A 28 -16.18 3.76 7.02
CA ASN A 28 -16.03 3.62 8.47
C ASN A 28 -15.55 2.22 8.90
N LEU A 29 -15.15 1.36 7.96
CA LEU A 29 -14.59 0.05 8.28
C LEU A 29 -13.07 0.10 8.31
N LYS A 30 -12.46 -0.74 9.14
CA LYS A 30 -11.06 -1.12 9.06
C LYS A 30 -10.99 -2.60 8.70
N ILE A 31 -10.45 -2.90 7.52
CA ILE A 31 -10.29 -4.26 7.00
C ILE A 31 -8.81 -4.61 6.99
N GLU A 32 -8.43 -5.58 7.81
CA GLU A 32 -7.04 -6.03 8.02
C GLU A 32 -6.91 -7.54 8.02
N SER A 33 -5.72 -8.06 7.76
CA SER A 33 -5.44 -9.49 7.86
C SER A 33 -5.43 -9.98 9.30
N VAL A 34 -6.01 -11.16 9.56
CA VAL A 34 -5.93 -11.84 10.87
C VAL A 34 -4.51 -12.32 11.21
N GLY A 35 -3.61 -12.39 10.22
CA GLY A 35 -2.25 -12.90 10.42
C GLY A 35 -2.14 -14.40 10.72
N GLY A 36 -3.24 -15.15 10.57
CA GLY A 36 -3.34 -16.57 10.93
C GLY A 36 -2.88 -17.55 9.86
N LEU A 37 -2.60 -17.09 8.63
CA LEU A 37 -2.05 -17.94 7.58
C LEU A 37 -0.54 -18.08 7.73
N ALA A 38 -0.02 -19.28 7.45
CA ALA A 38 1.41 -19.53 7.57
C ALA A 38 2.18 -18.76 6.49
N PRO A 39 3.43 -18.34 6.76
CA PRO A 39 4.23 -17.61 5.78
C PRO A 39 4.29 -18.27 4.38
N PRO A 40 4.44 -19.60 4.24
CA PRO A 40 4.43 -20.26 2.93
C PRO A 40 3.14 -20.06 2.13
N ASP A 41 2.02 -19.78 2.77
CA ASP A 41 0.70 -19.66 2.12
C ASP A 41 0.48 -18.27 1.51
N VAL A 42 1.13 -17.25 2.08
CA VAL A 42 0.90 -15.83 1.80
C VAL A 42 2.12 -15.08 1.28
N ARG A 43 3.24 -15.79 1.11
CA ARG A 43 4.50 -15.30 0.54
C ARG A 43 4.78 -15.88 -0.84
N GLY A 44 5.65 -15.19 -1.57
CA GLY A 44 6.11 -15.56 -2.90
C GLY A 44 5.53 -14.67 -3.98
N PRO A 45 6.13 -14.66 -5.17
CA PRO A 45 5.59 -13.94 -6.30
C PRO A 45 4.48 -14.75 -6.98
N GLY A 46 3.44 -14.08 -7.49
CA GLY A 46 2.32 -14.74 -8.16
C GLY A 46 1.22 -13.78 -8.61
N ILE A 47 0.13 -14.37 -9.07
CA ILE A 47 -1.09 -13.67 -9.51
C ILE A 47 -2.25 -14.13 -8.64
N TYR A 48 -3.09 -13.19 -8.23
CA TYR A 48 -4.31 -13.48 -7.50
C TYR A 48 -5.55 -12.94 -8.21
N GLY A 49 -6.65 -13.65 -8.02
CA GLY A 49 -7.99 -13.24 -8.43
C GLY A 49 -8.86 -12.97 -7.20
N ILE A 50 -9.69 -11.93 -7.26
CA ILE A 50 -10.73 -11.66 -6.25
C ILE A 50 -12.08 -11.91 -6.89
N PHE A 51 -12.89 -12.70 -6.21
CA PHE A 51 -14.23 -13.08 -6.63
C PHE A 51 -15.25 -12.50 -5.67
N PHE A 52 -16.40 -12.11 -6.20
CA PHE A 52 -17.57 -11.76 -5.43
C PHE A 52 -18.76 -12.55 -5.95
N ARG A 53 -19.42 -13.32 -5.07
CA ARG A 53 -20.51 -14.24 -5.44
C ARG A 53 -20.13 -15.14 -6.62
N GLU A 54 -18.98 -15.80 -6.47
CA GLU A 54 -18.39 -16.74 -7.45
C GLU A 54 -17.96 -16.13 -8.80
N ARG A 55 -18.03 -14.81 -8.98
CA ARG A 55 -17.62 -14.14 -10.23
C ARG A 55 -16.33 -13.36 -10.06
N LEU A 56 -15.41 -13.51 -11.00
CA LEU A 56 -14.14 -12.78 -11.00
C LEU A 56 -14.40 -11.29 -11.17
N ILE A 57 -13.98 -10.49 -10.19
CA ILE A 57 -14.13 -9.04 -10.23
C ILE A 57 -12.80 -8.30 -10.34
N TYR A 58 -11.69 -8.90 -9.91
CA TYR A 58 -10.37 -8.27 -9.96
C TYR A 58 -9.25 -9.30 -10.16
N ILE A 59 -8.22 -8.92 -10.91
CA ILE A 59 -6.93 -9.60 -11.00
C ILE A 59 -5.86 -8.65 -10.52
N GLY A 60 -4.92 -9.15 -9.72
CA GLY A 60 -3.72 -8.42 -9.37
C GLY A 60 -2.51 -9.33 -9.24
N LYS A 61 -1.32 -8.74 -9.19
CA LYS A 61 -0.07 -9.44 -8.91
C LYS A 61 0.48 -9.16 -7.51
N PHE A 62 1.24 -10.11 -7.00
CA PHE A 62 2.09 -9.92 -5.82
C PHE A 62 3.52 -10.31 -6.21
N LEU A 63 4.49 -9.44 -5.93
CA LEU A 63 5.89 -9.59 -6.35
C LEU A 63 6.84 -9.62 -5.13
N GLY A 64 6.31 -10.05 -3.99
CA GLY A 64 6.94 -9.87 -2.70
C GLY A 64 7.25 -8.42 -2.39
N THR A 65 8.39 -8.22 -1.75
CA THR A 65 8.94 -6.91 -1.37
C THR A 65 9.96 -6.42 -2.39
N ARG A 66 10.34 -5.14 -2.40
CA ARG A 66 11.41 -4.62 -3.26
C ARG A 66 12.74 -5.33 -3.02
N ALA A 67 13.08 -5.58 -1.75
CA ALA A 67 14.32 -6.25 -1.35
C ALA A 67 14.30 -7.77 -1.65
N HIS A 68 13.16 -8.43 -1.41
CA HIS A 68 13.04 -9.88 -1.51
C HIS A 68 11.76 -10.29 -2.24
N ILE A 69 11.89 -11.02 -3.35
CA ILE A 69 10.75 -11.47 -4.17
C ILE A 69 9.82 -12.46 -3.43
N CYS A 70 10.36 -13.16 -2.42
CA CYS A 70 9.59 -14.03 -1.53
C CYS A 70 9.17 -13.33 -0.22
N GLY A 71 9.54 -12.06 -0.03
CA GLY A 71 9.22 -11.30 1.18
C GLY A 71 7.76 -10.83 1.23
N GLY A 72 7.35 -10.32 2.40
CA GLY A 72 6.06 -9.67 2.59
C GLY A 72 4.90 -10.62 2.93
N ASN A 73 3.66 -10.14 2.76
CA ASN A 73 2.45 -10.90 2.98
C ASN A 73 1.34 -10.36 2.06
N VAL A 74 0.86 -11.18 1.12
CA VAL A 74 -0.16 -10.75 0.14
C VAL A 74 -1.48 -10.35 0.79
N CYS A 75 -1.85 -10.97 1.93
CA CYS A 75 -3.10 -10.69 2.62
C CYS A 75 -3.15 -9.24 3.12
N SER A 76 -2.13 -8.81 3.88
CA SER A 76 -2.08 -7.47 4.46
C SER A 76 -1.66 -6.41 3.43
N MET A 77 -0.73 -6.75 2.53
CA MET A 77 -0.18 -5.76 1.58
C MET A 77 -1.09 -5.52 0.38
N ARG A 78 -1.94 -6.48 0.00
CA ARG A 78 -2.78 -6.40 -1.20
C ARG A 78 -4.24 -6.72 -0.93
N TRP A 79 -4.57 -7.94 -0.49
CA TRP A 79 -5.97 -8.38 -0.49
C TRP A 79 -6.87 -7.56 0.43
N ALA A 80 -6.45 -7.31 1.67
CA ALA A 80 -7.21 -6.46 2.60
C ALA A 80 -7.47 -5.06 1.99
N LYS A 81 -6.47 -4.50 1.32
CA LYS A 81 -6.56 -3.22 0.60
C LYS A 81 -7.59 -3.27 -0.51
N HIS A 82 -7.52 -4.29 -1.36
CA HIS A 82 -8.45 -4.45 -2.45
C HIS A 82 -9.88 -4.64 -1.96
N ILE A 83 -10.14 -5.50 -0.96
CA ILE A 83 -11.49 -5.67 -0.38
C ILE A 83 -12.02 -4.34 0.16
N GLY A 84 -11.19 -3.58 0.87
CA GLY A 84 -11.53 -2.23 1.34
C GLY A 84 -11.91 -1.28 0.20
N THR A 85 -11.14 -1.29 -0.89
CA THR A 85 -11.40 -0.42 -2.05
C THR A 85 -12.52 -0.91 -2.98
N LEU A 86 -12.79 -2.21 -3.01
CA LEU A 86 -13.87 -2.81 -3.82
C LEU A 86 -15.24 -2.57 -3.18
N SER A 87 -15.31 -2.62 -1.85
CA SER A 87 -16.53 -2.31 -1.09
C SER A 87 -16.72 -0.81 -0.85
N LEU A 88 -15.66 0.00 -1.06
CA LEU A 88 -15.51 1.40 -0.62
C LEU A 88 -15.63 1.63 0.89
N ARG A 89 -15.88 0.61 1.71
CA ARG A 89 -16.18 0.79 3.12
C ARG A 89 -14.94 1.09 3.98
N ASP A 90 -13.72 0.91 3.49
CA ASP A 90 -12.51 1.18 4.29
C ASP A 90 -12.38 2.68 4.60
N ARG A 91 -12.16 3.02 5.86
CA ARG A 91 -12.08 4.41 6.32
C ARG A 91 -10.92 5.20 5.75
N ARG A 92 -9.90 4.54 5.18
CA ARG A 92 -8.74 5.17 4.53
C ARG A 92 -8.94 5.30 3.02
N ILE A 93 -10.10 4.91 2.48
CA ILE A 93 -10.39 4.96 1.04
C ILE A 93 -10.07 6.33 0.46
N SER A 94 -9.40 6.36 -0.69
CA SER A 94 -9.18 7.61 -1.42
C SER A 94 -9.30 7.41 -2.93
N PHE A 95 -9.34 8.52 -3.67
CA PHE A 95 -9.52 8.54 -5.11
C PHE A 95 -8.56 9.52 -5.74
N SER A 96 -8.02 9.16 -6.91
CA SER A 96 -7.34 10.14 -7.75
C SER A 96 -8.31 11.21 -8.26
N ASN A 97 -7.81 12.42 -8.53
CA ASN A 97 -8.61 13.48 -9.15
C ASN A 97 -9.26 13.03 -10.46
N LYS A 98 -8.57 12.20 -11.25
CA LYS A 98 -9.13 11.61 -12.47
C LYS A 98 -10.36 10.74 -12.18
N ALA A 99 -10.29 9.89 -11.15
CA ALA A 99 -11.44 9.07 -10.76
C ALA A 99 -12.61 9.93 -10.26
N ILE A 100 -12.35 10.98 -9.47
CA ILE A 100 -13.38 11.94 -9.04
C ILE A 100 -14.06 12.61 -10.23
N THR A 101 -13.28 13.09 -11.22
CA THR A 101 -13.84 13.68 -12.44
C THR A 101 -14.71 12.68 -13.19
N MET A 102 -14.26 11.42 -13.35
CA MET A 102 -15.08 10.39 -13.99
C MET A 102 -16.38 10.10 -13.23
N ILE A 103 -16.34 10.03 -11.89
CA ILE A 103 -17.54 9.89 -11.04
C ILE A 103 -18.50 11.06 -11.29
N ARG A 104 -17.99 12.29 -11.28
CA ARG A 104 -18.79 13.51 -11.48
C ARG A 104 -19.45 13.54 -12.86
N ASP A 105 -18.73 13.14 -13.89
CA ASP A 105 -19.16 13.29 -15.28
C ASP A 105 -20.07 12.15 -15.76
N GLN A 106 -19.94 10.95 -15.17
CA GLN A 106 -20.54 9.72 -15.72
C GLN A 106 -21.55 9.03 -14.79
N CYS A 107 -21.66 9.45 -13.53
CA CYS A 107 -22.55 8.80 -12.57
C CYS A 107 -23.72 9.69 -12.16
N ALA A 108 -24.85 9.05 -11.85
CA ALA A 108 -25.97 9.72 -11.20
C ALA A 108 -25.56 10.20 -9.81
N LYS A 109 -26.19 11.28 -9.33
CA LYS A 109 -26.01 11.81 -7.97
C LYS A 109 -26.77 10.97 -6.95
N GLU A 110 -26.36 9.73 -6.80
CA GLU A 110 -26.89 8.77 -5.85
C GLU A 110 -25.75 8.21 -5.00
N PRO A 111 -26.00 7.72 -3.78
CA PRO A 111 -24.98 7.05 -2.99
C PRO A 111 -24.38 5.85 -3.74
N PRO A 112 -23.07 5.60 -3.65
CA PRO A 112 -22.06 6.35 -2.90
C PRO A 112 -21.48 7.58 -3.62
N PHE A 113 -21.86 7.85 -4.87
CA PHE A 113 -21.22 8.86 -5.72
C PHE A 113 -21.39 10.30 -5.23
N ASP A 114 -22.60 10.69 -4.84
CA ASP A 114 -22.85 12.05 -4.33
C ASP A 114 -22.02 12.34 -3.06
N ASP A 115 -21.90 11.35 -2.18
CA ASP A 115 -21.07 11.47 -0.97
C ASP A 115 -19.58 11.60 -1.30
N ILE A 116 -19.08 10.85 -2.28
CA ILE A 116 -17.69 10.93 -2.74
C ILE A 116 -17.41 12.32 -3.33
N ILE A 117 -18.31 12.83 -4.17
CA ILE A 117 -18.16 14.17 -4.78
C ILE A 117 -18.15 15.23 -3.68
N ARG A 118 -19.11 15.20 -2.75
CA ARG A 118 -19.15 16.13 -1.61
C ARG A 118 -17.90 16.05 -0.73
N ALA A 119 -17.41 14.85 -0.44
CA ALA A 119 -16.17 14.65 0.28
C ALA A 119 -14.95 15.22 -0.46
N SER A 120 -14.93 15.17 -1.79
CA SER A 120 -13.86 15.74 -2.61
C SER A 120 -13.88 17.27 -2.69
N GLU A 121 -15.04 17.87 -2.42
CA GLU A 121 -15.26 19.33 -2.42
C GLU A 121 -15.19 19.92 -1.00
N HIS A 122 -15.05 19.06 0.01
CA HIS A 122 -14.86 19.45 1.39
C HIS A 122 -13.61 20.35 1.52
N PRO A 123 -13.59 21.38 2.39
CA PRO A 123 -12.42 22.24 2.59
C PRO A 123 -11.13 21.47 2.94
N ILE A 124 -11.31 20.28 3.48
CA ILE A 124 -10.27 19.31 3.80
C ILE A 124 -10.58 18.03 3.00
N PRO A 125 -10.20 17.94 1.71
CA PRO A 125 -10.61 16.84 0.83
C PRO A 125 -9.77 15.59 1.08
N VAL A 126 -9.91 14.98 2.24
CA VAL A 126 -9.06 13.81 2.61
C VAL A 126 -9.34 12.61 1.72
N VAL A 127 -10.50 12.57 1.06
CA VAL A 127 -10.86 11.53 0.08
C VAL A 127 -9.97 11.54 -1.17
N THR A 128 -9.19 12.60 -1.44
CA THR A 128 -8.25 12.65 -2.57
C THR A 128 -6.78 12.45 -2.17
N ASP A 129 -6.48 12.41 -0.88
CA ASP A 129 -5.14 12.12 -0.37
C ASP A 129 -4.85 10.61 -0.40
N ASP A 130 -3.72 10.20 -0.97
CA ASP A 130 -3.29 8.80 -0.88
C ASP A 130 -2.96 8.42 0.57
N ARG A 131 -3.67 7.40 1.05
CA ARG A 131 -3.58 6.80 2.39
C ARG A 131 -3.36 5.29 2.32
N GLY A 132 -2.85 4.79 1.19
CA GLY A 132 -2.58 3.38 0.94
C GLY A 132 -3.79 2.58 0.46
N ARG A 133 -4.97 3.20 0.29
CA ARG A 133 -6.21 2.56 -0.15
C ARG A 133 -6.86 3.35 -1.30
N VAL A 134 -6.13 3.57 -2.40
CA VAL A 134 -6.64 4.28 -3.57
C VAL A 134 -7.59 3.38 -4.38
N SER A 135 -8.80 3.88 -4.61
CA SER A 135 -9.83 3.25 -5.43
C SER A 135 -9.89 3.85 -6.83
N SER A 136 -10.44 3.07 -7.75
CA SER A 136 -10.65 3.45 -9.14
C SER A 136 -12.13 3.73 -9.41
N PHE A 137 -12.40 4.39 -10.53
CA PHE A 137 -13.76 4.57 -11.03
C PHE A 137 -14.52 3.23 -11.14
N ASN A 138 -13.89 2.20 -11.72
CA ASN A 138 -14.49 0.88 -11.89
C ASN A 138 -14.87 0.21 -10.56
N ARG A 139 -14.01 0.34 -9.54
CA ARG A 139 -14.32 -0.16 -8.19
C ARG A 139 -15.49 0.59 -7.57
N ALA A 140 -15.58 1.91 -7.78
CA ALA A 140 -16.72 2.69 -7.31
C ALA A 140 -18.03 2.30 -8.00
N CYS A 141 -18.03 2.07 -9.32
CA CYS A 141 -19.19 1.55 -10.04
C CYS A 141 -19.62 0.16 -9.55
N PHE A 142 -18.66 -0.72 -9.27
CA PHE A 142 -18.95 -2.00 -8.65
C PHE A 142 -19.57 -1.84 -7.26
N ALA A 143 -19.01 -0.99 -6.41
CA ALA A 143 -19.55 -0.74 -5.09
C ALA A 143 -20.98 -0.18 -5.13
N ALA A 144 -21.26 0.75 -6.05
CA ALA A 144 -22.57 1.34 -6.24
C ALA A 144 -23.64 0.30 -6.65
N GLU A 145 -23.30 -0.62 -7.55
CA GLU A 145 -24.24 -1.70 -7.95
C GLU A 145 -24.61 -2.63 -6.79
N HIS A 146 -23.68 -2.83 -5.85
CA HIS A 146 -23.87 -3.71 -4.69
C HIS A 146 -24.03 -2.92 -3.39
N TRP A 147 -24.45 -1.65 -3.46
CA TRP A 147 -24.40 -0.74 -2.33
C TRP A 147 -25.28 -1.17 -1.15
N ASP A 148 -26.47 -1.69 -1.44
CA ASP A 148 -27.38 -2.24 -0.43
C ASP A 148 -26.71 -3.37 0.36
N PHE A 149 -25.90 -4.20 -0.29
CA PHE A 149 -25.13 -5.22 0.40
C PHE A 149 -23.96 -4.60 1.16
N PHE A 150 -23.16 -3.76 0.51
CA PHE A 150 -21.94 -3.23 1.12
C PHE A 150 -22.19 -2.33 2.31
N THR A 151 -23.31 -1.61 2.39
CA THR A 151 -23.68 -0.80 3.57
C THR A 151 -23.99 -1.64 4.81
N THR A 152 -24.39 -2.90 4.64
CA THR A 152 -24.67 -3.81 5.77
C THR A 152 -23.43 -4.45 6.37
N LEU A 153 -22.25 -4.30 5.75
CA LEU A 153 -21.00 -4.82 6.28
C LEU A 153 -20.70 -4.20 7.65
N ALA A 154 -20.51 -5.07 8.65
CA ALA A 154 -20.22 -4.69 10.02
C ALA A 154 -19.06 -5.47 10.64
N ASP A 155 -18.90 -6.73 10.25
CA ASP A 155 -17.84 -7.62 10.72
C ASP A 155 -17.40 -8.57 9.59
N ALA A 156 -16.43 -9.44 9.89
CA ALA A 156 -15.82 -10.35 8.93
C ALA A 156 -16.83 -11.30 8.27
N ARG A 157 -17.95 -11.64 8.93
CA ARG A 157 -18.99 -12.52 8.36
C ARG A 157 -19.63 -11.93 7.11
N GLY A 158 -19.68 -10.59 7.01
CA GLY A 158 -20.15 -9.90 5.82
C GLY A 158 -19.25 -10.12 4.59
N LEU A 159 -18.02 -10.59 4.78
CA LEU A 159 -17.09 -10.88 3.69
C LEU A 159 -17.24 -12.29 3.11
N VAL A 160 -18.26 -13.07 3.53
CA VAL A 160 -18.46 -14.47 3.08
C VAL A 160 -18.59 -14.61 1.56
N ASP A 161 -19.12 -13.59 0.89
CA ASP A 161 -19.31 -13.57 -0.57
C ASP A 161 -18.00 -13.33 -1.33
N PHE A 162 -16.91 -12.98 -0.64
CA PHE A 162 -15.60 -12.77 -1.26
C PHE A 162 -14.71 -14.02 -1.16
N ARG A 163 -14.14 -14.41 -2.31
CA ARG A 163 -13.10 -15.45 -2.39
C ARG A 163 -11.84 -14.89 -3.03
N LEU A 164 -10.70 -15.43 -2.61
CA LEU A 164 -9.38 -15.03 -3.07
C LEU A 164 -8.68 -16.27 -3.62
N LEU A 165 -8.43 -16.27 -4.91
CA LEU A 165 -7.61 -17.27 -5.58
C LEU A 165 -6.17 -16.76 -5.64
N TYR A 166 -5.20 -17.59 -5.29
CA TYR A 166 -3.79 -17.25 -5.42
C TYR A 166 -3.03 -18.35 -6.15
N VAL A 167 -2.44 -18.02 -7.30
CA VAL A 167 -1.53 -18.89 -8.05
C VAL A 167 -0.14 -18.29 -7.92
N LYS A 168 0.72 -18.94 -7.13
CA LYS A 168 2.06 -18.46 -6.82
C LYS A 168 3.13 -19.44 -7.26
N LEU A 169 4.31 -18.89 -7.50
CA LEU A 169 5.46 -19.69 -7.87
C LEU A 169 6.00 -20.41 -6.64
N ASP A 170 6.41 -21.66 -6.82
CA ASP A 170 7.17 -22.38 -5.81
C ASP A 170 8.68 -22.05 -5.87
N ASP A 171 9.45 -22.52 -4.90
CA ASP A 171 10.88 -22.20 -4.80
C ASP A 171 11.68 -22.68 -6.02
N ALA A 172 11.29 -23.81 -6.62
CA ALA A 172 11.95 -24.34 -7.82
C ALA A 172 11.69 -23.45 -9.04
N GLU A 173 10.51 -22.86 -9.14
CA GLU A 173 10.17 -21.92 -10.21
C GLU A 173 10.82 -20.55 -10.03
N ILE A 174 11.18 -20.18 -8.81
CA ILE A 174 11.80 -18.88 -8.49
C ILE A 174 13.31 -18.91 -8.74
N HIS A 175 13.96 -20.03 -8.41
CA HIS A 175 15.41 -20.14 -8.42
C HIS A 175 16.03 -19.82 -9.80
N GLY A 176 17.09 -19.01 -9.81
CA GLY A 176 17.85 -18.68 -11.03
C GLY A 176 17.16 -17.76 -12.04
N ARG A 177 16.06 -17.08 -11.66
CA ARG A 177 15.32 -16.18 -12.57
C ARG A 177 15.33 -14.73 -12.12
N ASP A 178 16.12 -13.91 -12.79
CA ASP A 178 16.23 -12.47 -12.49
C ASP A 178 15.03 -11.63 -13.01
N ASN A 179 14.26 -12.15 -13.98
CA ASN A 179 13.19 -11.42 -14.67
C ASN A 179 11.77 -11.75 -14.19
N LEU A 180 11.61 -12.42 -13.04
CA LEU A 180 10.31 -12.86 -12.53
C LEU A 180 9.27 -11.75 -12.40
N ARG A 181 9.70 -10.55 -11.94
CA ARG A 181 8.81 -9.39 -11.81
C ARG A 181 8.20 -8.99 -13.14
N GLN A 182 9.03 -8.97 -14.19
CA GLN A 182 8.60 -8.66 -15.55
C GLN A 182 7.65 -9.76 -16.06
N ILE A 183 8.04 -11.03 -15.92
CA ILE A 183 7.22 -12.18 -16.35
C ILE A 183 5.81 -12.10 -15.77
N ILE A 184 5.70 -11.88 -14.46
CA ILE A 184 4.42 -11.82 -13.76
C ILE A 184 3.65 -10.55 -14.13
N GLY A 185 4.33 -9.42 -14.30
CA GLY A 185 3.69 -8.17 -14.75
C GLY A 185 3.08 -8.28 -16.15
N GLU A 186 3.75 -8.95 -17.07
CA GLU A 186 3.24 -9.20 -18.42
C GLU A 186 2.12 -10.24 -18.42
N ALA A 187 2.21 -11.27 -17.56
CA ALA A 187 1.17 -12.27 -17.36
C ALA A 187 -0.13 -11.62 -16.84
N GLU A 188 -0.04 -10.80 -15.79
CA GLU A 188 -1.16 -10.04 -15.23
C GLU A 188 -1.84 -9.19 -16.31
N THR A 189 -1.05 -8.42 -17.06
CA THR A 189 -1.55 -7.54 -18.13
C THR A 189 -2.37 -8.33 -19.16
N LYS A 190 -1.84 -9.47 -19.62
CA LYS A 190 -2.52 -10.34 -20.59
C LYS A 190 -3.79 -10.97 -20.00
N LEU A 191 -3.76 -11.39 -18.74
CA LEU A 191 -4.91 -11.95 -18.05
C LEU A 191 -6.03 -10.93 -17.84
N ILE A 192 -5.71 -9.68 -17.49
CA ILE A 192 -6.71 -8.61 -17.40
C ILE A 192 -7.36 -8.37 -18.76
N ALA A 193 -6.58 -8.33 -19.85
CA ALA A 193 -7.12 -8.15 -21.19
C ALA A 193 -8.03 -9.31 -21.64
N ALA A 194 -7.66 -10.55 -21.30
CA ALA A 194 -8.38 -11.77 -21.70
C ALA A 194 -9.64 -12.03 -20.87
N LEU A 195 -9.54 -11.86 -19.54
CA LEU A 195 -10.60 -12.19 -18.59
C LEU A 195 -11.50 -10.99 -18.27
N ARG A 196 -11.05 -9.75 -18.55
CA ARG A 196 -11.79 -8.50 -18.37
C ARG A 196 -12.52 -8.41 -17.02
N PRO A 197 -11.82 -8.58 -15.89
CA PRO A 197 -12.39 -8.39 -14.57
C PRO A 197 -12.91 -6.96 -14.40
N ARG A 198 -14.16 -6.82 -13.95
CA ARG A 198 -14.89 -5.55 -13.95
C ARG A 198 -14.26 -4.43 -13.10
N CYS A 199 -13.47 -4.76 -12.08
CA CYS A 199 -12.89 -3.77 -11.15
C CYS A 199 -11.45 -3.36 -11.47
N ASN A 200 -10.79 -4.02 -12.45
CA ASN A 200 -9.51 -3.54 -12.97
C ASN A 200 -9.73 -2.27 -13.79
N LYS A 201 -8.88 -1.26 -13.62
CA LYS A 201 -9.02 0.06 -14.26
C LYS A 201 -8.88 -0.01 -15.79
N GLU A 202 -8.23 -1.07 -16.29
CA GLU A 202 -7.99 -1.35 -17.70
C GLU A 202 -9.22 -1.92 -18.41
N THR A 203 -10.21 -2.40 -17.66
CA THR A 203 -11.44 -2.97 -18.22
C THR A 203 -12.46 -1.86 -18.49
N ASN A 204 -12.90 -1.71 -19.74
CA ASN A 204 -13.97 -0.77 -20.06
C ASN A 204 -15.27 -1.14 -19.32
N ILE A 205 -16.00 -0.15 -18.80
CA ILE A 205 -17.30 -0.36 -18.18
C ILE A 205 -18.25 -1.04 -19.17
N GLY A 206 -18.95 -2.08 -18.72
CA GLY A 206 -19.85 -2.90 -19.56
C GLY A 206 -19.15 -3.94 -20.44
N ALA A 207 -17.81 -3.96 -20.51
CA ALA A 207 -17.06 -4.95 -21.29
C ALA A 207 -16.58 -6.16 -20.44
N SER A 208 -17.01 -6.24 -19.18
CA SER A 208 -16.59 -7.29 -18.26
C SER A 208 -17.09 -8.67 -18.70
N ARG A 209 -16.26 -9.69 -18.51
CA ARG A 209 -16.67 -11.08 -18.73
C ARG A 209 -17.07 -11.72 -17.41
N ASP A 210 -18.05 -12.61 -17.52
CA ASP A 210 -18.49 -13.43 -16.40
C ASP A 210 -17.63 -14.69 -16.31
N VAL A 211 -16.57 -14.64 -15.50
CA VAL A 211 -15.58 -15.72 -15.36
C VAL A 211 -15.70 -16.35 -13.98
N GLY A 212 -15.90 -17.67 -13.93
CA GLY A 212 -15.95 -18.44 -12.69
C GLY A 212 -14.56 -18.74 -12.12
N LEU A 213 -14.52 -19.24 -10.88
CA LEU A 213 -13.29 -19.55 -10.16
C LEU A 213 -12.37 -20.50 -10.94
N GLU A 214 -12.92 -21.58 -11.47
CA GLU A 214 -12.15 -22.64 -12.13
C GLU A 214 -11.54 -22.19 -13.46
N ASP A 215 -12.32 -21.45 -14.27
CA ASP A 215 -11.83 -20.89 -15.54
C ASP A 215 -10.68 -19.89 -15.31
N ALA A 216 -10.82 -19.05 -14.28
CA ALA A 216 -9.79 -18.12 -13.88
C ALA A 216 -8.55 -18.83 -13.33
N ARG A 217 -8.71 -19.88 -12.49
CA ARG A 217 -7.63 -20.73 -12.01
C ARG A 217 -6.82 -21.31 -13.15
N GLN A 218 -7.49 -21.95 -14.10
CA GLN A 218 -6.84 -22.56 -15.27
C GLN A 218 -6.16 -21.50 -16.15
N SER A 219 -6.79 -20.35 -16.35
CA SER A 219 -6.23 -19.26 -17.17
C SER A 219 -4.95 -18.69 -16.55
N ILE A 220 -4.96 -18.44 -15.24
CA ILE A 220 -3.79 -17.89 -14.52
C ILE A 220 -2.65 -18.92 -14.53
N GLU A 221 -2.94 -20.18 -14.21
CA GLU A 221 -1.95 -21.25 -14.22
C GLU A 221 -1.32 -21.43 -15.62
N ASN A 222 -2.14 -21.50 -16.66
CA ASN A 222 -1.66 -21.66 -18.03
C ASN A 222 -0.78 -20.50 -18.48
N GLU A 223 -1.17 -19.26 -18.15
CA GLU A 223 -0.41 -18.08 -18.55
C GLU A 223 0.96 -18.03 -17.85
N LEU A 224 1.02 -18.32 -16.55
CA LEU A 224 2.28 -18.36 -15.83
C LEU A 224 3.18 -19.49 -16.36
N ARG A 225 2.63 -20.69 -16.62
CA ARG A 225 3.40 -21.82 -17.14
C ARG A 225 3.95 -21.53 -18.53
N ALA A 226 3.14 -20.95 -19.41
CA ALA A 226 3.54 -20.59 -20.76
C ALA A 226 4.73 -19.61 -20.78
N ARG A 227 4.81 -18.70 -19.80
CA ARG A 227 5.86 -17.69 -19.72
C ARG A 227 7.12 -18.16 -18.98
N LEU A 228 6.97 -19.03 -17.98
CA LEU A 228 8.13 -19.60 -17.29
C LEU A 228 8.87 -20.61 -18.17
N GLY A 229 8.19 -21.22 -19.15
CA GLY A 229 8.78 -22.27 -19.97
C GLY A 229 9.03 -23.56 -19.17
N PRO A 230 9.67 -24.58 -19.78
CA PRO A 230 10.05 -25.78 -19.07
C PRO A 230 11.05 -25.44 -17.95
N ILE A 231 10.91 -26.10 -16.80
CA ILE A 231 11.92 -26.08 -15.74
C ILE A 231 13.13 -26.80 -16.30
N ASP A 232 14.27 -26.14 -16.39
CA ASP A 232 15.53 -26.80 -16.76
C ASP A 232 15.94 -27.71 -15.59
N PRO A 233 15.89 -29.05 -15.75
CA PRO A 233 16.23 -29.97 -14.67
C PRO A 233 17.72 -29.97 -14.32
N THR A 234 18.57 -29.27 -15.09
CA THR A 234 20.01 -29.17 -14.84
C THR A 234 20.40 -28.03 -13.91
N CYS A 235 19.48 -27.10 -13.60
CA CYS A 235 19.63 -26.16 -12.47
C CYS A 235 19.35 -26.92 -11.16
N GLY A 236 20.30 -27.76 -10.77
CA GLY A 236 20.24 -28.55 -9.54
C GLY A 236 20.13 -27.68 -8.30
N PHE A 237 19.27 -28.12 -7.38
CA PHE A 237 19.19 -27.60 -6.01
C PHE A 237 20.47 -28.04 -5.28
N ASP A 238 21.53 -27.24 -5.34
CA ASP A 238 22.70 -27.47 -4.48
C ASP A 238 22.29 -27.12 -3.05
N ALA A 239 21.90 -28.15 -2.30
CA ALA A 239 21.46 -28.06 -0.90
C ALA A 239 22.59 -27.71 0.09
N SER A 240 23.64 -27.01 -0.35
CA SER A 240 24.84 -26.72 0.42
C SER A 240 25.01 -25.26 0.87
N ASP A 241 24.11 -24.35 0.52
CA ASP A 241 24.17 -22.96 1.02
C ASP A 241 23.47 -22.80 2.37
N GLU A 242 23.96 -23.54 3.38
CA GLU A 242 23.83 -23.13 4.77
C GLU A 242 24.88 -22.04 5.06
N ALA A 243 24.38 -20.82 5.28
CA ALA A 243 24.96 -19.74 6.08
C ALA A 243 26.50 -19.55 6.01
N THR A 244 26.98 -18.83 4.99
CA THR A 244 28.30 -18.17 5.08
C THR A 244 28.11 -16.68 5.32
N THR A 245 28.11 -16.27 6.59
CA THR A 245 28.30 -14.87 7.00
C THR A 245 29.76 -14.48 6.77
N ALA A 246 30.06 -13.76 5.69
CA ALA A 246 31.33 -13.09 5.49
C ALA A 246 31.13 -11.56 5.41
N PRO A 247 32.06 -10.74 5.93
CA PRO A 247 31.85 -9.32 6.14
C PRO A 247 31.97 -8.54 4.82
N ILE A 248 31.00 -7.66 4.57
CA ILE A 248 31.03 -6.74 3.42
C ILE A 248 32.03 -5.61 3.74
N ASP A 249 33.16 -5.64 3.05
CA ASP A 249 34.13 -4.56 3.05
C ASP A 249 33.64 -3.44 2.10
N HIS A 250 33.47 -2.23 2.63
CA HIS A 250 32.96 -1.07 1.88
C HIS A 250 34.06 -0.44 1.02
N PRO A 251 33.90 -0.31 -0.31
CA PRO A 251 34.82 0.49 -1.10
C PRO A 251 34.56 1.99 -0.91
N ALA A 252 35.67 2.72 -0.75
CA ALA A 252 35.76 4.12 -0.43
C ALA A 252 35.07 5.07 -1.43
N ARG A 253 34.52 6.15 -0.86
CA ARG A 253 33.89 7.30 -1.53
C ARG A 253 34.81 7.93 -2.59
N ARG A 254 34.25 8.30 -3.74
CA ARG A 254 34.83 9.32 -4.63
C ARG A 254 34.14 10.67 -4.47
N PRO A 255 34.84 11.79 -4.69
CA PRO A 255 34.37 13.13 -4.35
C PRO A 255 33.47 13.73 -5.45
N LEU A 256 32.60 14.64 -5.00
CA LEU A 256 31.72 15.50 -5.80
C LEU A 256 32.55 16.41 -6.73
N GLY A 257 32.23 16.38 -8.03
CA GLY A 257 32.78 17.24 -9.07
C GLY A 257 31.70 18.15 -9.66
N ASN A 258 32.06 19.42 -9.82
CA ASN A 258 31.24 20.59 -10.09
C ASN A 258 30.44 20.61 -11.40
N ALA A 259 29.36 21.40 -11.34
CA ALA A 259 28.57 21.90 -12.43
C ALA A 259 29.37 22.73 -13.46
N GLY A 260 29.01 22.57 -14.74
CA GLY A 260 29.42 23.42 -15.85
C GLY A 260 28.35 23.37 -16.94
N ALA A 261 27.85 24.53 -17.35
CA ALA A 261 26.73 24.72 -18.26
C ALA A 261 27.18 24.90 -19.73
N THR A 262 26.17 24.89 -20.63
CA THR A 262 26.08 25.37 -22.03
C THR A 262 26.36 24.36 -23.16
N PRO A 263 25.91 24.62 -24.41
CA PRO A 263 24.57 25.03 -24.88
C PRO A 263 24.05 24.19 -26.08
N ASN A 264 22.82 24.47 -26.52
CA ASN A 264 22.10 23.91 -27.68
C ASN A 264 22.85 23.93 -29.02
N THR A 265 22.60 22.90 -29.84
CA THR A 265 22.58 22.99 -31.31
C THR A 265 21.47 22.09 -31.88
N ASP A 266 20.60 22.70 -32.69
CA ASP A 266 19.70 22.03 -33.64
C ASP A 266 20.54 21.31 -34.73
N ASP A 267 20.07 20.16 -35.26
CA ASP A 267 19.58 20.05 -36.66
C ASP A 267 19.21 18.59 -37.07
N GLN A 268 18.09 18.51 -37.82
CA GLN A 268 17.66 17.55 -38.85
C GLN A 268 17.78 16.00 -38.74
N GLY A 269 16.60 15.36 -38.80
CA GLY A 269 16.14 14.65 -40.01
C GLY A 269 16.47 13.16 -40.20
N GLY A 270 15.50 12.28 -39.91
CA GLY A 270 15.55 10.88 -40.36
C GLY A 270 14.30 10.09 -39.97
N ALA A 271 13.32 10.00 -40.88
CA ALA A 271 12.11 9.20 -40.73
C ALA A 271 12.42 7.70 -40.85
N GLY A 272 12.61 7.03 -39.72
CA GLY A 272 12.51 5.58 -39.58
C GLY A 272 11.15 5.16 -39.04
N PRO A 273 10.68 3.92 -39.29
CA PRO A 273 9.45 3.41 -38.69
C PRO A 273 9.57 3.48 -37.16
N PRO A 274 8.48 3.80 -36.44
CA PRO A 274 8.57 4.12 -35.03
C PRO A 274 9.14 2.92 -34.27
N PRO A 275 10.11 3.14 -33.36
CA PRO A 275 10.51 2.09 -32.44
C PRO A 275 9.25 1.64 -31.70
N ILE A 276 9.06 0.32 -31.59
CA ILE A 276 8.06 -0.29 -30.72
C ILE A 276 8.22 0.43 -29.38
N ALA A 277 7.20 1.22 -29.03
CA ALA A 277 7.20 1.97 -27.79
C ALA A 277 7.53 0.97 -26.69
N GLN A 278 8.68 1.18 -26.02
CA GLN A 278 8.89 0.60 -24.71
C GLN A 278 7.69 1.08 -23.92
N ILE A 279 6.75 0.18 -23.69
CA ILE A 279 5.69 0.39 -22.72
C ILE A 279 6.50 0.47 -21.43
N GLU A 280 6.81 1.69 -20.99
CA GLU A 280 7.05 1.96 -19.59
C GLU A 280 5.79 1.44 -18.92
N VAL A 281 5.87 0.20 -18.43
CA VAL A 281 4.93 -0.34 -17.49
C VAL A 281 5.04 0.66 -16.35
N ALA A 282 4.09 1.58 -16.29
CA ALA A 282 3.94 2.47 -15.16
C ALA A 282 3.70 1.54 -13.98
N ASP A 283 4.80 1.15 -13.33
CA ASP A 283 4.81 0.55 -12.02
C ASP A 283 3.83 1.42 -11.24
N GLU A 284 2.73 0.81 -10.79
CA GLU A 284 1.87 1.49 -9.83
C GLU A 284 2.80 2.11 -8.80
N ASP A 285 2.71 3.44 -8.63
CA ASP A 285 3.58 4.22 -7.76
C ASP A 285 3.97 3.38 -6.55
N PRO A 286 5.27 3.21 -6.25
CA PRO A 286 5.73 2.26 -5.27
C PRO A 286 4.89 2.45 -4.02
N ASN A 287 4.10 1.43 -3.66
CA ASN A 287 3.19 1.47 -2.54
C ASN A 287 3.99 1.88 -1.31
N CYS A 288 3.95 3.17 -0.92
CA CYS A 288 4.91 3.72 0.03
C CYS A 288 4.81 3.03 1.40
N GLU A 289 3.61 2.51 1.71
CA GLU A 289 3.38 1.66 2.87
C GLU A 289 4.17 0.35 2.78
N ALA A 290 4.10 -0.36 1.65
CA ALA A 290 4.88 -1.57 1.44
C ALA A 290 6.38 -1.29 1.55
N ALA A 291 6.88 -0.28 0.82
CA ALA A 291 8.29 0.11 0.84
C ALA A 291 8.76 0.54 2.25
N PHE A 292 7.88 1.10 3.07
CA PHE A 292 8.19 1.41 4.47
C PHE A 292 8.27 0.15 5.33
N PHE A 293 7.28 -0.74 5.25
CA PHE A 293 7.26 -1.96 6.06
C PHE A 293 8.41 -2.91 5.74
N GLU A 294 8.89 -2.90 4.51
CA GLU A 294 10.08 -3.64 4.08
C GLU A 294 11.34 -3.30 4.88
N LYS A 295 11.43 -2.09 5.42
CA LYS A 295 12.59 -1.65 6.21
C LYS A 295 12.69 -2.37 7.56
N PHE A 296 11.64 -3.06 7.97
CA PHE A 296 11.56 -3.80 9.23
C PHE A 296 11.67 -5.32 9.03
N ASP A 297 12.01 -5.79 7.83
CA ASP A 297 12.20 -7.23 7.63
C ASP A 297 13.31 -7.75 8.56
N GLY A 298 13.02 -8.83 9.29
CA GLY A 298 13.87 -9.33 10.37
C GLY A 298 13.87 -8.52 11.68
N ASN A 299 13.01 -7.51 11.84
CA ASN A 299 12.94 -6.67 13.05
C ASN A 299 11.50 -6.57 13.61
N PRO A 300 11.03 -7.60 14.35
CA PRO A 300 9.65 -7.66 14.83
C PRO A 300 9.31 -6.53 15.82
N ASP A 301 10.26 -6.08 16.63
CA ASP A 301 10.02 -5.00 17.59
C ASP A 301 9.79 -3.65 16.90
N ALA A 302 10.51 -3.39 15.80
CA ALA A 302 10.33 -2.16 15.03
C ALA A 302 8.97 -2.18 14.31
N LEU A 303 8.59 -3.34 13.77
CA LEU A 303 7.27 -3.54 13.18
C LEU A 303 6.17 -3.33 14.22
N ASN A 304 6.30 -3.92 15.41
CA ASN A 304 5.36 -3.76 16.53
C ASN A 304 5.22 -2.29 16.92
N ALA A 305 6.32 -1.54 16.98
CA ALA A 305 6.28 -0.12 17.32
C ALA A 305 5.50 0.71 16.29
N VAL A 306 5.70 0.45 15.00
CA VAL A 306 4.95 1.11 13.92
C VAL A 306 3.47 0.73 13.96
N GLN A 307 3.15 -0.55 14.18
CA GLN A 307 1.77 -1.02 14.31
C GLN A 307 1.06 -0.35 15.50
N ALA A 308 1.74 -0.18 16.63
CA ALA A 308 1.21 0.54 17.78
C ALA A 308 0.91 2.02 17.45
N VAL A 309 1.74 2.68 16.65
CA VAL A 309 1.46 4.04 16.16
C VAL A 309 0.20 4.04 15.31
N ILE A 310 0.08 3.14 14.34
CA ILE A 310 -1.11 3.05 13.47
C ILE A 310 -2.37 2.83 14.29
N ALA A 311 -2.34 1.88 15.22
CA ALA A 311 -3.47 1.58 16.10
C ALA A 311 -3.87 2.78 16.98
N ALA A 312 -2.91 3.54 17.51
CA ALA A 312 -3.23 4.72 18.32
C ALA A 312 -3.95 5.81 17.52
N PHE A 313 -3.67 5.93 16.22
CA PHE A 313 -4.33 6.90 15.35
C PHE A 313 -5.66 6.41 14.78
N ASP A 314 -6.04 5.15 15.01
CA ASP A 314 -7.40 4.71 14.68
C ASP A 314 -8.47 5.41 15.54
N ALA A 315 -8.13 5.76 16.78
CA ALA A 315 -9.03 6.46 17.70
C ALA A 315 -9.07 7.98 17.50
N VAL A 316 -8.19 8.54 16.64
CA VAL A 316 -8.07 9.98 16.44
C VAL A 316 -8.84 10.40 15.19
N ALA A 317 -9.94 11.14 15.34
CA ALA A 317 -10.84 11.45 14.23
C ALA A 317 -10.26 12.45 13.21
N ASP A 318 -9.41 13.35 13.69
CA ASP A 318 -8.84 14.50 12.99
C ASP A 318 -7.34 14.34 12.72
N ALA A 319 -6.81 13.11 12.82
CA ALA A 319 -5.46 12.80 12.40
C ALA A 319 -5.37 11.38 11.84
N TYR A 320 -4.45 11.16 10.91
CA TYR A 320 -4.27 9.88 10.26
C TYR A 320 -2.81 9.62 9.89
N VAL A 321 -2.50 8.34 9.68
CA VAL A 321 -1.18 7.89 9.21
C VAL A 321 -1.13 8.00 7.69
N GLN A 322 -0.04 8.59 7.19
CA GLN A 322 0.31 8.59 5.78
C GLN A 322 1.71 8.02 5.60
N PHE A 323 1.86 7.06 4.70
CA PHE A 323 3.15 6.55 4.27
C PHE A 323 3.67 7.37 3.09
N THR A 324 4.96 7.71 3.09
CA THR A 324 5.56 8.46 1.98
C THR A 324 6.87 7.83 1.53
N CYS A 325 7.15 7.93 0.23
CA CYS A 325 8.39 7.48 -0.37
C CYS A 325 9.47 8.60 -0.41
N SER A 326 9.26 9.68 0.36
CA SER A 326 10.15 10.84 0.34
C SER A 326 11.33 10.67 1.30
N GLU A 327 12.44 11.35 1.00
CA GLU A 327 13.61 11.43 1.91
C GLU A 327 13.27 12.09 3.28
N GLY A 328 12.10 12.74 3.38
CA GLY A 328 11.64 13.52 4.55
C GLY A 328 10.76 12.77 5.55
N GLY A 329 10.73 11.44 5.53
CA GLY A 329 10.07 10.63 6.57
C GLY A 329 9.15 9.58 5.98
N ASP A 330 9.34 8.34 6.41
CA ASP A 330 8.71 7.18 5.80
C ASP A 330 7.24 7.03 6.24
N LEU A 331 6.96 7.46 7.47
CA LEU A 331 5.61 7.55 8.04
C LEU A 331 5.40 8.97 8.57
N ARG A 332 4.23 9.54 8.27
CA ARG A 332 3.81 10.86 8.73
C ARG A 332 2.47 10.75 9.44
N ILE A 333 2.32 11.52 10.52
CA ILE A 333 1.02 11.78 11.13
C ILE A 333 0.55 13.13 10.61
N ARG A 334 -0.57 13.14 9.89
CA ARG A 334 -1.23 14.36 9.42
C ARG A 334 -2.43 14.64 10.29
N SER A 335 -2.59 15.89 10.72
CA SER A 335 -3.80 16.37 11.37
C SER A 335 -4.56 17.32 10.46
N THR A 336 -5.89 17.23 10.52
CA THR A 336 -6.86 18.08 9.83
C THR A 336 -7.57 19.05 10.78
N ALA A 337 -7.10 19.17 12.03
CA ALA A 337 -7.70 20.01 13.06
C ALA A 337 -7.49 21.52 12.86
N GLY A 338 -6.80 21.95 11.79
CA GLY A 338 -6.42 23.34 11.59
C GLY A 338 -7.00 23.97 10.32
N PRO A 339 -6.71 25.26 10.07
CA PRO A 339 -7.22 25.98 8.91
C PRO A 339 -6.57 25.55 7.59
N ARG A 340 -5.46 24.81 7.66
CA ARG A 340 -4.83 24.19 6.49
C ARG A 340 -5.50 22.86 6.22
N THR A 341 -5.54 22.48 4.94
CA THR A 341 -6.02 21.16 4.50
C THR A 341 -5.41 20.01 5.29
N PHE A 342 -4.12 20.10 5.64
CA PHE A 342 -3.50 19.24 6.64
C PHE A 342 -2.25 19.92 7.22
N PHE A 343 -1.79 19.42 8.36
CA PHE A 343 -0.50 19.74 8.95
C PHE A 343 0.18 18.46 9.45
N ASN A 344 1.47 18.27 9.12
CA ASN A 344 2.23 17.16 9.69
C ASN A 344 2.48 17.47 11.16
N VAL A 345 2.00 16.63 12.08
CA VAL A 345 2.28 16.76 13.52
C VAL A 345 3.44 15.87 13.96
N ALA A 346 3.76 14.84 13.19
CA ALA A 346 4.96 14.02 13.39
C ALA A 346 5.41 13.36 12.08
N THR A 347 6.71 13.09 11.98
CA THR A 347 7.33 12.23 10.96
C THR A 347 8.20 11.19 11.66
N LEU A 348 8.25 9.98 11.14
CA LEU A 348 9.00 8.86 11.70
C LEU A 348 9.97 8.30 10.67
N PHE A 349 11.19 8.01 11.13
CA PHE A 349 12.29 7.48 10.34
C PHE A 349 12.87 6.27 11.07
N TRP A 350 13.03 5.16 10.36
CA TRP A 350 13.76 4.00 10.87
C TRP A 350 15.27 4.16 10.66
N GLN A 351 16.08 3.87 11.68
CA GLN A 351 17.54 3.89 11.60
C GLN A 351 18.10 2.49 11.88
N PRO A 352 18.17 1.59 10.87
CA PRO A 352 18.50 0.18 11.08
C PRO A 352 19.89 -0.05 11.69
N SER A 353 20.89 0.73 11.27
CA SER A 353 22.25 0.62 11.82
C SER A 353 22.36 0.99 13.31
N LEU A 354 21.39 1.75 13.82
CA LEU A 354 21.33 2.20 15.21
C LEU A 354 20.21 1.53 16.00
N GLN A 355 19.44 0.63 15.38
CA GLN A 355 18.30 -0.07 15.98
C GLN A 355 17.37 0.87 16.76
N ARG A 356 17.00 1.99 16.15
CA ARG A 356 16.18 3.02 16.79
C ARG A 356 15.33 3.79 15.79
N PHE A 357 14.35 4.50 16.31
CA PHE A 357 13.58 5.47 15.53
C PHE A 357 14.09 6.90 15.75
N ARG A 358 14.07 7.69 14.69
CA ARG A 358 14.18 9.15 14.75
C ARG A 358 12.82 9.73 14.36
N SER A 359 12.44 10.83 14.97
CA SER A 359 11.23 11.57 14.61
C SER A 359 11.48 13.06 14.57
N GLU A 360 10.78 13.75 13.68
CA GLU A 360 10.51 15.18 13.82
C GLU A 360 9.06 15.31 14.31
N ILE A 361 8.81 16.12 15.33
CA ILE A 361 7.53 16.10 16.06
C ILE A 361 7.11 17.49 16.55
N LEU A 362 5.80 17.76 16.49
CA LEU A 362 5.15 18.92 17.08
C LEU A 362 4.94 18.71 18.58
N LEU A 363 6.04 18.56 19.31
CA LEU A 363 6.04 18.42 20.75
C LEU A 363 7.31 19.06 21.32
N PRO A 364 7.26 19.90 22.37
CA PRO A 364 8.46 20.52 22.93
C PRO A 364 9.50 19.48 23.39
N PRO A 365 10.81 19.75 23.30
CA PRO A 365 11.85 18.77 23.64
C PRO A 365 11.71 18.21 25.06
N GLN A 366 11.44 19.07 26.04
CA GLN A 366 11.23 18.69 27.43
C GLN A 366 10.07 17.68 27.58
N ARG A 367 8.96 17.92 26.89
CA ARG A 367 7.79 17.04 26.94
C ARG A 367 8.06 15.70 26.23
N SER A 368 8.82 15.70 25.15
CA SER A 368 9.24 14.46 24.48
C SER A 368 10.10 13.59 25.40
N LEU A 369 11.03 14.18 26.16
CA LEU A 369 11.85 13.46 27.15
C LEU A 369 10.98 12.88 28.28
N GLU A 370 10.03 13.65 28.81
CA GLU A 370 9.10 13.19 29.85
C GLU A 370 8.26 11.98 29.43
N ILE A 371 7.91 11.88 28.15
CA ILE A 371 7.15 10.75 27.59
C ILE A 371 8.05 9.52 27.37
N GLY A 372 9.37 9.69 27.40
CA GLY A 372 10.33 8.59 27.26
C GLY A 372 11.18 8.63 25.99
N ALA A 373 11.22 9.74 25.26
CA ALA A 373 12.20 9.89 24.18
C ALA A 373 13.63 9.78 24.73
N ALA A 374 14.48 9.03 24.05
CA ALA A 374 15.88 8.83 24.46
C ALA A 374 16.70 10.11 24.32
N THR A 375 16.41 10.88 23.28
CA THR A 375 16.91 12.25 23.11
C THR A 375 15.81 13.11 22.53
N ALA A 376 15.81 14.40 22.85
CA ALA A 376 14.98 15.39 22.20
C ALA A 376 15.72 16.73 22.15
N LEU A 377 15.82 17.31 20.96
CA LEU A 377 16.52 18.58 20.72
C LEU A 377 15.65 19.48 19.84
N PRO A 378 15.77 20.81 19.96
CA PRO A 378 15.20 21.72 18.96
C PRO A 378 15.62 21.32 17.55
N ASN A 379 14.69 21.41 16.61
CA ASN A 379 14.97 21.20 15.20
C ASN A 379 15.70 22.41 14.61
N TYR A 380 16.28 22.22 13.42
CA TYR A 380 17.00 23.29 12.74
C TYR A 380 16.07 24.46 12.39
N PRO A 381 16.57 25.71 12.38
CA PRO A 381 15.80 26.87 11.92
C PRO A 381 15.17 26.62 10.55
N GLY A 382 13.89 26.99 10.40
CA GLY A 382 13.14 26.83 9.15
C GLY A 382 12.35 25.52 9.04
N ASN A 383 12.56 24.54 9.93
CA ASN A 383 11.70 23.36 9.97
C ASN A 383 10.32 23.68 10.54
N THR A 384 9.29 23.05 9.98
CA THR A 384 7.90 23.18 10.44
C THR A 384 7.64 22.46 11.76
N LEU A 385 8.38 21.37 12.01
CA LEU A 385 8.29 20.59 13.25
C LEU A 385 9.43 21.00 14.21
N PRO A 386 9.11 21.47 15.43
CA PRO A 386 10.04 22.16 16.32
C PRO A 386 11.07 21.25 16.99
N THR A 387 10.85 19.94 17.04
CA THR A 387 11.68 19.01 17.82
C THR A 387 12.11 17.83 16.98
N ARG A 388 13.37 17.40 17.16
CA ARG A 388 13.87 16.10 16.73
C ARG A 388 14.03 15.21 17.94
N ALA A 389 13.34 14.08 17.94
CA ALA A 389 13.40 13.09 19.00
C ALA A 389 13.99 11.77 18.48
N THR A 390 14.60 10.99 19.37
CA THR A 390 14.93 9.59 19.09
C THR A 390 14.29 8.67 20.11
N PHE A 391 13.94 7.47 19.69
CA PHE A 391 13.26 6.47 20.51
C PHE A 391 14.00 5.14 20.40
N GLN A 392 14.40 4.58 21.54
CA GLN A 392 15.02 3.25 21.58
C GLN A 392 13.98 2.18 21.26
N LEU A 393 14.42 1.12 20.61
CA LEU A 393 13.54 0.04 20.16
C LEU A 393 12.79 -0.65 21.32
N ALA A 394 13.46 -0.85 22.46
CA ALA A 394 12.91 -1.53 23.63
C ALA A 394 11.59 -0.93 24.14
N ASP A 395 11.43 0.39 24.03
CA ASP A 395 10.26 1.11 24.55
C ASP A 395 9.41 1.74 23.43
N ALA A 396 9.82 1.59 22.17
CA ALA A 396 9.27 2.31 21.03
C ALA A 396 7.75 2.10 20.86
N ALA A 397 7.26 0.89 21.12
CA ALA A 397 5.84 0.55 20.97
C ALA A 397 4.92 1.26 21.97
N ALA A 398 5.42 1.68 23.12
CA ALA A 398 4.65 2.46 24.10
C ALA A 398 4.89 3.97 23.94
N VAL A 399 6.15 4.36 23.75
CA VAL A 399 6.58 5.76 23.80
C VAL A 399 6.21 6.53 22.53
N ILE A 400 6.42 5.96 21.33
CA ILE A 400 6.17 6.67 20.08
C ILE A 400 4.68 7.01 19.92
N PRO A 401 3.72 6.08 20.13
CA PRO A 401 2.30 6.41 20.03
C PRO A 401 1.89 7.51 21.01
N ALA A 402 2.35 7.43 22.26
CA ALA A 402 2.06 8.44 23.29
C ALA A 402 2.59 9.83 22.88
N ALA A 403 3.83 9.89 22.37
CA ALA A 403 4.42 11.14 21.89
C ALA A 403 3.64 11.72 20.71
N PHE A 404 3.27 10.88 19.73
CA PHE A 404 2.59 11.33 18.52
C PHE A 404 1.14 11.76 18.79
N VAL A 405 0.41 11.04 19.64
CA VAL A 405 -0.93 11.45 20.11
C VAL A 405 -0.83 12.75 20.92
N GLY A 406 0.20 12.90 21.74
CA GLY A 406 0.50 14.15 22.44
C GLY A 406 0.72 15.33 21.49
N ALA A 407 1.46 15.10 20.39
CA ALA A 407 1.69 16.12 19.35
C ALA A 407 0.41 16.51 18.60
N ALA A 408 -0.42 15.53 18.23
CA ALA A 408 -1.72 15.79 17.60
C ALA A 408 -2.66 16.57 18.54
N THR A 409 -2.68 16.22 19.83
CA THR A 409 -3.47 16.91 20.85
C THR A 409 -2.97 18.34 21.05
N LEU A 410 -1.65 18.56 21.10
CA LEU A 410 -1.08 19.90 21.19
C LEU A 410 -1.48 20.76 20.00
N TYR A 411 -1.43 20.20 18.79
CA TYR A 411 -1.86 20.91 17.58
C TYR A 411 -3.32 21.33 17.68
N ARG A 412 -4.22 20.41 18.04
CA ARG A 412 -5.66 20.68 18.20
C ARG A 412 -5.92 21.85 19.17
N ASN A 413 -5.28 21.81 20.33
CA ASN A 413 -5.40 22.87 21.34
C ASN A 413 -4.92 24.23 20.80
N GLN A 414 -3.87 24.26 19.96
CA GLN A 414 -3.38 25.49 19.32
C GLN A 414 -4.35 26.03 18.27
N GLN A 415 -5.20 25.19 17.67
CA GLN A 415 -6.22 25.60 16.71
C GLN A 415 -7.55 25.99 17.37
N GLY A 416 -7.69 25.80 18.69
CA GLY A 416 -8.91 26.14 19.43
C GLY A 416 -10.02 25.08 19.34
N HIS A 417 -9.63 23.81 19.12
CA HIS A 417 -10.53 22.66 19.01
C HIS A 417 -10.51 21.74 20.24
#